data_AF-A0AA47GA91-F1
#
_entry.id   AF-A0AA47GA91-F1
#
_cell.length_a   1.000
_cell.length_b   1.000
_cell.length_c   1.000
_cell.angle_alpha   90.00
_cell.angle_beta   90.00
_cell.angle_gamma   90.00
#
_symmetry.space_group_name_H-M   'P 1'
#
loop_
_entity.id
_entity.type
_entity.pdbx_description
1 polymer ?
#
loop_
_entity_poly.entity_id
_entity_poly.type
_entity_poly.pdbx_seq_one_letter_code
_entity_poly.pdbx_strand_id
1 'polypeptide(L)'
;MSKRYENFDYLRGLAIIGVILIHITAPLASSSDVWGWLFNQLFRFAVPVFFLLSGWGLVISNSYEKSISYTEFINKRLLKVELPPYFIWNVIYVLYRNLLTLFTENKPISALDFIKGVFVGTNYNHLYFIPLIVLFYLLYPFLMKIGKSNIGVLLSLIITILSHLACI
;
A
#
# COMPACT_ATOMS: atom_id res chain seq x y z
N MET A 1 -15.63 -19.13 13.96
CA MET A 1 -15.93 -18.08 12.97
C MET A 1 -15.52 -16.74 13.55
N SER A 2 -14.54 -16.06 12.95
CA SER A 2 -14.15 -14.72 13.39
C SER A 2 -15.32 -13.75 13.18
N LYS A 3 -15.52 -12.83 14.12
CA LYS A 3 -16.57 -11.81 14.05
C LYS A 3 -16.33 -10.93 12.83
N ARG A 4 -17.26 -10.93 11.86
CA ARG A 4 -17.21 -10.07 10.68
C ARG A 4 -17.72 -8.68 11.05
N TYR A 5 -17.00 -7.65 10.63
CA TYR A 5 -17.37 -6.25 10.86
C TYR A 5 -17.76 -5.62 9.52
N GLU A 6 -19.05 -5.57 9.24
CA GLU A 6 -19.61 -5.11 7.95
C GLU A 6 -19.18 -3.68 7.62
N ASN A 7 -19.11 -2.80 8.62
CA ASN A 7 -18.63 -1.42 8.46
C ASN A 7 -17.23 -1.35 7.83
N PHE A 8 -16.34 -2.28 8.16
CA PHE A 8 -15.01 -2.31 7.56
C PHE A 8 -15.04 -2.82 6.12
N ASP A 9 -15.99 -3.68 5.76
CA ASP A 9 -16.14 -4.11 4.37
C ASP A 9 -16.66 -2.97 3.49
N TYR A 10 -17.60 -2.16 3.99
CA TYR A 10 -18.03 -0.93 3.29
C TYR A 10 -16.89 0.07 3.12
N LEU A 11 -16.10 0.31 4.17
CA LEU A 11 -14.92 1.18 4.10
C LEU A 11 -13.88 0.67 3.10
N ARG A 12 -13.64 -0.65 3.06
CA ARG A 12 -12.78 -1.25 2.03
C ARG A 12 -13.34 -1.01 0.63
N GLY A 13 -14.63 -1.25 0.41
CA GLY A 13 -15.27 -1.01 -0.89
C GLY A 13 -15.10 0.42 -1.36
N LEU A 14 -15.36 1.39 -0.47
CA LEU A 14 -15.19 2.81 -0.75
C LEU A 14 -13.71 3.17 -1.01
N ALA A 15 -12.77 2.60 -0.28
CA ALA A 15 -11.34 2.79 -0.51
C ALA A 15 -10.88 2.18 -1.85
N ILE A 16 -11.39 1.01 -2.26
CA ILE A 16 -11.10 0.42 -3.58
C ILE A 16 -11.53 1.38 -4.69
N ILE A 17 -12.75 1.91 -4.61
CA ILE A 17 -13.26 2.89 -5.57
C ILE A 17 -12.36 4.14 -5.59
N GLY A 18 -11.97 4.65 -4.42
CA GLY A 18 -11.05 5.77 -4.31
C GLY A 18 -9.69 5.50 -4.98
N VAL A 19 -9.11 4.30 -4.81
CA VAL A 19 -7.85 3.90 -5.47
C VAL A 19 -8.00 3.89 -6.99
N ILE A 20 -9.12 3.40 -7.51
CA ILE A 20 -9.40 3.43 -8.96
C ILE A 20 -9.47 4.88 -9.44
N LEU A 21 -10.21 5.74 -8.74
CA LEU A 21 -10.39 7.14 -9.10
C LEU A 21 -9.08 7.94 -9.10
N ILE A 22 -8.18 7.74 -8.12
CA ILE A 22 -6.87 8.41 -8.12
C ILE A 22 -6.00 7.97 -9.31
N HIS A 23 -6.14 6.73 -9.80
CA HIS A 23 -5.37 6.27 -10.96
C HIS A 23 -5.92 6.81 -12.28
N ILE A 24 -7.25 6.87 -12.41
CA ILE A 24 -7.92 7.45 -13.59
C ILE A 24 -7.64 8.95 -13.68
N THR A 25 -7.65 9.65 -12.55
CA THR A 25 -7.45 11.11 -12.51
C THR A 25 -5.99 11.53 -12.49
N ALA A 26 -5.03 10.61 -12.25
CA ALA A 26 -3.61 10.95 -12.16
C ALA A 26 -3.05 11.65 -13.42
N PRO A 27 -3.35 11.20 -14.67
CA PRO A 27 -2.91 11.91 -15.86
C PRO A 27 -3.50 13.32 -15.96
N LEU A 28 -4.79 13.49 -15.62
CA LEU A 28 -5.47 14.78 -15.65
C LEU A 28 -4.90 15.75 -14.62
N ALA A 29 -4.61 15.25 -13.41
CA ALA A 29 -3.96 16.03 -12.36
C ALA A 29 -2.55 16.51 -12.78
N SER A 30 -1.87 15.76 -13.65
CA SER A 30 -0.54 16.13 -14.18
C SER A 30 -0.58 17.11 -15.36
N SER A 31 -1.73 17.24 -16.04
CA SER A 31 -1.89 18.12 -17.21
C SER A 31 -2.46 19.50 -16.87
N SER A 32 -2.31 19.96 -15.62
CA SER A 32 -2.84 21.25 -15.12
C SER A 32 -4.38 21.38 -15.16
N ASP A 33 -5.12 20.28 -15.28
CA ASP A 33 -6.58 20.29 -15.15
C ASP A 33 -6.98 20.41 -13.68
N VAL A 34 -7.64 21.51 -13.33
CA VAL A 34 -8.04 21.83 -11.95
C VAL A 34 -9.00 20.77 -11.39
N TRP A 35 -9.91 20.25 -12.23
CA TRP A 35 -10.87 19.24 -11.81
C TRP A 35 -10.20 17.89 -11.60
N GLY A 36 -9.35 17.46 -12.52
CA GLY A 36 -8.52 16.28 -12.39
C GLY A 36 -7.65 16.33 -11.13
N TRP A 37 -6.99 17.45 -10.86
CA TRP A 37 -6.21 17.66 -9.65
C TRP A 37 -7.08 17.58 -8.38
N LEU A 38 -8.22 18.28 -8.36
CA LEU A 38 -9.12 18.30 -7.21
C LEU A 38 -9.65 16.89 -6.89
N PHE A 39 -10.18 16.18 -7.88
CA PHE A 39 -10.66 14.81 -7.67
C PHE A 39 -9.53 13.87 -7.25
N ASN A 40 -8.35 14.00 -7.84
CA ASN A 40 -7.20 13.22 -7.41
C ASN A 40 -6.89 13.44 -5.93
N GLN A 41 -6.84 14.69 -5.48
CA GLN A 41 -6.55 15.03 -4.09
C GLN A 41 -7.68 14.59 -3.14
N LEU A 42 -8.93 14.73 -3.56
CA LEU A 42 -10.10 14.31 -2.79
C LEU A 42 -10.13 12.81 -2.53
N PHE A 43 -9.70 11.96 -3.46
CA PHE A 43 -9.73 10.50 -3.30
C PHE A 43 -8.44 9.90 -2.72
N ARG A 44 -7.39 10.71 -2.49
CA ARG A 44 -6.12 10.23 -1.89
C ARG A 44 -6.25 9.69 -0.48
N PHE A 45 -7.36 9.93 0.23
CA PHE A 45 -7.62 9.31 1.55
C PHE A 45 -7.72 7.77 1.48
N ALA A 46 -7.99 7.21 0.29
CA ALA A 46 -8.20 5.78 0.11
C ALA A 46 -7.00 4.93 0.58
N VAL A 47 -5.78 5.36 0.27
CA VAL A 47 -4.55 4.64 0.67
C VAL A 47 -4.36 4.65 2.20
N PRO A 48 -4.43 5.82 2.90
CA PRO A 48 -4.47 5.85 4.36
C PRO A 48 -5.53 4.95 4.99
N VAL A 49 -6.74 4.88 4.42
CA VAL A 49 -7.81 4.01 4.93
C VAL A 49 -7.41 2.53 4.85
N PHE A 50 -6.75 2.09 3.77
CA PHE A 50 -6.23 0.73 3.70
C PHE A 50 -5.18 0.43 4.78
N PHE A 51 -4.27 1.38 5.06
CA PHE A 51 -3.31 1.24 6.16
C PHE A 51 -4.01 1.12 7.51
N LEU A 52 -5.01 1.96 7.77
CA LEU A 52 -5.77 1.93 9.01
C LEU A 52 -6.52 0.62 9.19
N LEU A 53 -7.17 0.12 8.13
CA LEU A 53 -7.90 -1.15 8.17
C LEU A 53 -6.97 -2.35 8.36
N SER A 54 -5.77 -2.32 7.77
CA SER A 54 -4.75 -3.34 7.97
C SER A 54 -4.19 -3.31 9.40
N GLY A 55 -3.88 -2.13 9.93
CA GLY A 55 -3.45 -1.93 11.32
C GLY A 55 -4.52 -2.36 12.33
N TRP A 56 -5.77 -2.00 12.10
CA TRP A 56 -6.89 -2.43 12.92
C TRP A 56 -7.05 -3.96 12.92
N GLY A 57 -6.89 -4.58 11.75
CA GLY A 57 -6.88 -6.03 11.62
C GLY A 57 -5.81 -6.70 12.49
N LEU A 58 -4.63 -6.09 12.61
CA LEU A 58 -3.55 -6.55 13.49
C LEU A 58 -3.88 -6.40 14.98
N VAL A 59 -4.48 -5.27 15.38
CA VAL A 59 -4.87 -5.03 16.78
C VAL A 59 -5.92 -6.04 17.22
N ILE A 60 -6.93 -6.28 16.38
CA ILE A 60 -7.97 -7.27 16.65
C ILE A 60 -7.37 -8.67 16.69
N SER A 61 -6.60 -9.10 15.69
CA SER A 61 -6.05 -10.45 15.69
C SER A 61 -5.17 -10.71 16.91
N ASN A 62 -4.32 -9.76 17.28
CA ASN A 62 -3.48 -9.86 18.48
C ASN A 62 -4.28 -9.87 19.79
N SER A 63 -5.49 -9.28 19.81
CA SER A 63 -6.36 -9.26 20.99
C SER A 63 -7.19 -10.55 21.16
N TYR A 64 -7.61 -11.17 20.06
CA TYR A 64 -8.47 -12.36 20.05
C TYR A 64 -7.72 -13.69 19.90
N GLU A 65 -6.60 -13.72 19.18
CA GLU A 65 -5.78 -14.92 18.94
C GLU A 65 -4.52 -14.93 19.83
N LYS A 66 -4.68 -14.69 21.15
CA LYS A 66 -3.56 -14.73 22.11
C LYS A 66 -2.73 -16.04 22.08
N SER A 67 -3.24 -17.10 21.44
CA SER A 67 -2.57 -18.40 21.28
C SER A 67 -1.66 -18.50 20.05
N ILE A 68 -1.68 -17.53 19.13
CA ILE A 68 -0.86 -17.57 17.90
C ILE A 68 0.30 -16.57 18.04
N SER A 69 1.52 -17.04 17.79
CA SER A 69 2.69 -16.14 17.76
C SER A 69 2.52 -15.07 16.69
N TYR A 70 2.90 -13.82 16.98
CA TYR A 70 2.88 -12.71 16.02
C TYR A 70 3.55 -13.06 14.69
N THR A 71 4.64 -13.83 14.74
CA THR A 71 5.37 -14.32 13.56
C THR A 71 4.53 -15.27 12.71
N GLU A 72 3.76 -16.16 13.35
CA GLU A 72 2.90 -17.10 12.66
C GLU A 72 1.69 -16.39 12.00
N PHE A 73 1.14 -15.37 12.67
CA PHE A 73 0.09 -14.52 12.11
C PHE A 73 0.57 -13.80 10.84
N ILE A 74 1.72 -13.12 10.89
CA ILE A 74 2.28 -12.41 9.73
C ILE A 74 2.57 -13.39 8.61
N ASN A 75 3.19 -14.54 8.90
CA ASN A 75 3.51 -15.54 7.88
C ASN A 75 2.25 -16.03 7.17
N LYS A 76 1.18 -16.34 7.91
CA LYS A 76 -0.10 -16.74 7.30
C LYS A 76 -0.67 -15.64 6.42
N ARG A 77 -0.63 -14.39 6.86
CA ARG A 77 -1.18 -13.26 6.09
C ARG A 77 -0.36 -12.95 4.84
N LEU A 78 0.95 -12.77 4.98
CA LEU A 78 1.84 -12.43 3.87
C LEU A 78 1.90 -13.55 2.84
N LEU A 79 2.16 -14.80 3.28
CA LEU A 79 2.38 -15.90 2.34
C LEU A 79 1.10 -16.41 1.69
N LYS A 80 -0.09 -16.25 2.32
CA LYS A 80 -1.35 -16.72 1.74
C LYS A 80 -2.14 -15.64 1.03
N VAL A 81 -2.04 -14.38 1.47
CA VAL A 81 -2.94 -13.32 0.99
C VAL A 81 -2.20 -12.28 0.14
N GLU A 82 -1.05 -11.79 0.60
CA GLU A 82 -0.44 -10.59 -0.01
C GLU A 82 0.65 -10.92 -1.06
N LEU A 83 1.56 -11.85 -0.76
CA LEU A 83 2.71 -12.16 -1.63
C LEU A 83 2.35 -12.94 -2.91
N PRO A 84 1.49 -13.98 -2.89
CA PRO A 84 1.16 -14.71 -4.12
C PRO A 84 0.59 -13.82 -5.24
N PRO A 85 -0.44 -13.00 -5.02
CA PRO A 85 -0.96 -12.14 -6.08
C PRO A 85 0.08 -11.07 -6.48
N TYR A 86 0.89 -10.58 -5.54
CA TYR A 86 1.95 -9.61 -5.84
C TYR A 86 2.95 -10.14 -6.87
N PHE A 87 3.49 -11.35 -6.66
CA PHE A 87 4.45 -11.93 -7.60
C PHE A 87 3.81 -12.23 -8.96
N ILE A 88 2.58 -12.76 -8.96
CA ILE A 88 1.83 -13.05 -10.19
C ILE A 88 1.66 -11.77 -11.02
N TRP A 89 1.17 -10.69 -10.40
CA TRP A 89 0.93 -9.42 -11.10
C TRP A 89 2.22 -8.74 -11.54
N ASN A 90 3.31 -8.83 -10.75
CA ASN A 90 4.62 -8.35 -11.19
C ASN A 90 5.07 -9.00 -12.50
N VAL A 91 4.95 -10.33 -12.59
CA VAL A 91 5.31 -11.08 -13.79
C VAL A 91 4.40 -10.70 -14.95
N ILE A 92 3.08 -10.68 -14.75
CA ILE A 92 2.10 -10.33 -15.79
C ILE A 92 2.39 -8.92 -16.35
N TYR A 93 2.58 -7.92 -15.50
CA TYR A 93 2.79 -6.54 -15.96
C TYR A 93 4.11 -6.35 -16.69
N VAL A 94 5.18 -6.99 -16.24
CA VAL A 94 6.49 -6.88 -16.88
C VAL A 94 6.49 -7.60 -18.23
N LEU A 95 5.86 -8.77 -18.32
CA LEU A 95 5.64 -9.47 -19.58
C LEU A 95 4.82 -8.62 -20.55
N TYR A 96 3.71 -8.05 -20.09
CA TYR A 96 2.87 -7.16 -20.88
C TYR A 96 3.66 -5.95 -21.41
N ARG A 97 4.44 -5.29 -20.53
CA ARG A 97 5.27 -4.14 -20.92
C ARG A 97 6.34 -4.52 -21.93
N ASN A 98 7.04 -5.64 -21.72
CA ASN A 98 8.05 -6.13 -22.65
C ASN A 98 7.44 -6.55 -24.00
N LEU A 99 6.22 -7.09 -24.00
CA LEU A 99 5.51 -7.37 -25.26
C LEU A 99 5.19 -6.07 -26.02
N LEU A 100 4.75 -5.01 -25.33
CA LEU A 100 4.54 -3.70 -25.94
C LEU A 100 5.83 -3.06 -26.46
N THR A 101 6.99 -3.36 -25.87
CA THR A 101 8.28 -2.89 -26.39
C THR A 101 8.65 -3.49 -27.76
N LEU A 102 8.02 -4.58 -28.19
CA LEU A 102 8.17 -5.07 -29.56
C LEU A 102 7.50 -4.17 -30.61
N PHE A 103 6.56 -3.32 -30.17
CA PHE A 103 5.79 -2.41 -31.01
C PHE A 103 6.11 -0.93 -30.75
N THR A 104 7.08 -0.63 -29.88
CA THR A 104 7.47 0.74 -29.50
C THR A 104 9.00 0.85 -29.42
N GLU A 105 9.57 2.06 -29.44
CA GLU A 105 11.02 2.26 -29.31
C GLU A 105 11.56 2.07 -27.88
N ASN A 106 10.71 1.62 -26.95
CA ASN A 106 11.08 1.44 -25.55
C ASN A 106 11.99 0.23 -25.36
N LYS A 107 12.94 0.32 -24.42
CA LYS A 107 13.79 -0.83 -24.06
C LYS A 107 13.03 -1.81 -23.16
N PRO A 108 13.20 -3.13 -23.36
CA PRO A 108 12.65 -4.13 -22.45
C PRO A 108 13.28 -4.00 -21.06
N ILE A 109 12.52 -4.37 -20.03
CA ILE A 109 13.00 -4.41 -18.65
C ILE A 109 14.02 -5.56 -18.52
N SER A 110 15.21 -5.25 -18.00
CA SER A 110 16.24 -6.26 -17.71
C SER A 110 15.85 -7.11 -16.50
N ALA A 111 16.39 -8.34 -16.41
CA ALA A 111 16.13 -9.21 -15.26
C ALA A 111 16.56 -8.57 -13.93
N LEU A 112 17.65 -7.79 -13.94
CA LEU A 112 18.15 -7.11 -12.75
C LEU A 112 17.23 -5.96 -12.31
N ASP A 113 16.69 -5.19 -13.26
CA ASP A 113 15.72 -4.13 -12.98
C ASP A 113 14.38 -4.70 -12.52
N PHE A 114 13.97 -5.83 -13.07
CA PHE A 114 12.80 -6.57 -12.60
C PHE A 114 12.94 -6.97 -11.12
N ILE A 115 14.06 -7.59 -10.75
CA ILE A 115 14.31 -8.02 -9.37
C ILE A 115 14.30 -6.81 -8.43
N LYS A 116 15.02 -5.73 -8.79
CA LYS A 116 14.99 -4.48 -8.02
C LYS A 116 13.56 -3.95 -7.88
N GLY A 117 12.80 -3.92 -8.97
CA GLY A 117 11.42 -3.45 -8.99
C GLY A 117 10.47 -4.32 -8.16
N VAL A 118 10.74 -5.63 -8.02
CA VAL A 118 9.97 -6.53 -7.14
C VAL A 118 10.25 -6.21 -5.66
N PHE A 119 11.47 -5.84 -5.29
CA PHE A 119 11.77 -5.49 -3.89
C PHE A 119 11.30 -4.07 -3.54
N VAL A 120 11.44 -3.11 -4.46
CA VAL A 120 11.06 -1.71 -4.21
C VAL A 120 9.57 -1.47 -4.50
N GLY A 121 8.95 -2.29 -5.35
CA GLY A 121 7.56 -2.13 -5.80
C GLY A 121 7.38 -1.13 -6.94
N THR A 122 8.43 -0.88 -7.73
CA THR A 122 8.45 0.11 -8.83
C THR A 122 8.10 -0.47 -10.19
N ASN A 123 7.87 -1.78 -10.29
CA ASN A 123 7.50 -2.42 -11.56
C ASN A 123 6.16 -1.91 -12.12
N TYR A 124 5.26 -1.44 -11.25
CA TYR A 124 4.02 -0.77 -11.67
C TYR A 124 3.47 0.13 -10.55
N ASN A 125 2.75 1.19 -10.93
CA ASN A 125 2.37 2.30 -10.03
C ASN A 125 1.57 1.92 -8.79
N HIS A 126 0.82 0.81 -8.78
CA HIS A 126 0.04 0.36 -7.61
C HIS A 126 0.74 -0.75 -6.81
N LEU A 127 1.81 -1.34 -7.35
CA LEU A 127 2.49 -2.48 -6.71
C LEU A 127 3.33 -2.07 -5.50
N TYR A 128 3.73 -0.79 -5.41
CA TYR A 128 4.45 -0.23 -4.26
C TYR A 128 3.75 -0.46 -2.92
N PHE A 129 2.42 -0.61 -2.94
CA PHE A 129 1.63 -0.81 -1.73
C PHE A 129 2.03 -2.10 -0.99
N ILE A 130 2.43 -3.15 -1.70
CA ILE A 130 2.74 -4.45 -1.07
C ILE A 130 4.06 -4.41 -0.29
N PRO A 131 5.21 -3.98 -0.84
CA PRO A 131 6.41 -3.78 -0.02
C PRO A 131 6.17 -2.82 1.16
N LEU A 132 5.37 -1.78 0.95
CA LEU A 132 5.06 -0.80 1.99
C LEU A 132 4.23 -1.40 3.15
N ILE A 133 3.22 -2.22 2.86
CA ILE A 133 2.42 -2.86 3.93
C ILE A 133 3.21 -3.96 4.65
N VAL A 134 4.11 -4.66 3.95
CA VAL A 134 5.06 -5.60 4.58
C VAL A 134 5.95 -4.86 5.57
N LEU A 135 6.55 -3.73 5.17
CA LEU A 135 7.35 -2.90 6.05
C LEU A 135 6.55 -2.41 7.25
N PHE A 136 5.30 -1.99 7.03
CA PHE A 136 4.39 -1.58 8.10
C PHE A 136 4.14 -2.71 9.11
N TYR A 137 3.94 -3.96 8.67
CA TYR A 137 3.78 -5.10 9.57
C TYR A 137 5.06 -5.42 10.35
N LEU A 138 6.24 -5.26 9.75
CA LEU A 138 7.50 -5.43 10.47
C LEU A 138 7.69 -4.34 11.54
N LEU A 139 7.29 -3.10 11.24
CA LEU A 139 7.39 -1.97 12.16
C LEU A 139 6.29 -1.92 13.21
N TYR A 140 5.14 -2.54 12.97
CA TYR A 140 3.97 -2.54 13.84
C TYR A 140 4.25 -2.76 15.34
N PRO A 141 5.02 -3.78 15.79
CA PRO A 141 5.29 -3.98 17.22
C PRO A 141 6.06 -2.81 17.85
N PHE A 142 6.88 -2.11 17.07
CA PHE A 142 7.60 -0.93 17.50
C PHE A 142 6.69 0.30 17.53
N LEU A 143 5.87 0.48 16.48
CA LEU A 143 4.86 1.54 16.40
C LEU A 143 3.87 1.48 17.56
N MET A 144 3.43 0.28 17.97
CA MET A 144 2.55 0.08 19.11
C MET A 144 3.17 0.51 20.45
N LYS A 145 4.48 0.33 20.63
CA LYS A 145 5.19 0.73 21.85
C LYS A 145 5.32 2.25 21.93
N ILE A 146 5.70 2.87 20.81
CA ILE A 146 5.93 4.32 20.72
C ILE A 146 4.63 5.11 20.73
N GLY A 147 3.61 4.65 20.01
CA GLY A 147 2.33 5.35 19.85
C GLY A 147 1.53 5.54 21.14
N LYS A 148 1.87 4.81 22.21
CA LYS A 148 1.28 5.00 23.55
C LYS A 148 1.94 6.10 24.37
N SER A 149 3.01 6.70 23.87
CA SER A 149 3.79 7.72 24.57
C SER A 149 3.61 9.10 23.93
N ASN A 150 3.82 10.17 24.70
CA ASN A 150 3.84 11.54 24.20
C ASN A 150 4.92 11.74 23.11
N ILE A 151 6.01 10.95 23.18
CA ILE A 151 7.06 10.90 22.16
C ILE A 151 6.53 10.39 20.81
N GLY A 152 5.61 9.43 20.80
CA GLY A 152 5.01 8.94 19.56
C GLY A 152 4.18 9.99 18.83
N VAL A 153 3.44 10.81 19.59
CA VAL A 153 2.67 11.94 19.04
C VAL A 153 3.60 13.03 18.51
N LEU A 154 4.69 13.33 19.23
CA LEU A 154 5.68 14.29 18.76
C LEU A 154 6.36 13.81 17.49
N LEU A 155 6.75 12.53 17.43
CA LEU A 155 7.36 11.92 16.24
C LEU A 155 6.42 11.92 15.04
N SER A 156 5.13 11.62 15.21
CA SER A 156 4.18 11.68 14.11
C SER A 156 4.02 13.09 13.56
N LEU A 157 3.94 14.10 14.43
CA LEU A 157 3.91 15.51 14.04
C LEU A 157 5.17 15.93 13.27
N ILE A 158 6.35 15.56 13.77
CA ILE A 158 7.63 15.85 13.10
C ILE A 158 7.67 15.20 11.72
N ILE A 159 7.29 13.92 11.61
CA ILE A 159 7.25 13.20 10.33
C ILE A 159 6.29 13.89 9.35
N THR A 160 5.10 14.28 9.80
CA THR A 160 4.13 15.01 8.97
C THR A 160 4.71 16.33 8.48
N ILE A 161 5.31 17.14 9.36
CA ILE A 161 5.92 18.41 8.99
C ILE A 161 7.07 18.19 7.99
N LEU A 162 7.99 17.27 8.26
CA LEU A 162 9.10 16.94 7.36
C LEU A 162 8.61 16.45 6.00
N SER A 163 7.55 15.64 5.97
CA SER A 163 6.98 15.15 4.71
C SER A 163 6.37 16.27 3.86
N HIS A 164 5.80 17.30 4.49
CA HIS A 164 5.32 18.49 3.78
C HIS A 164 6.47 19.39 3.33
N LEU A 165 7.52 19.55 4.13
CA LEU A 165 8.70 20.34 3.78
C LEU A 165 9.53 19.72 2.66
N ALA A 166 9.64 18.39 2.60
CA ALA A 166 10.36 17.68 1.55
C ALA A 166 9.60 17.64 0.21
N CYS A 167 8.33 18.06 0.19
CA CYS A 167 7.47 18.07 -0.98
C CYS A 167 7.28 19.50 -1.57
N ILE A 168 7.95 20.49 -0.99
CA ILE A 168 8.09 21.87 -1.48
C ILE A 168 9.49 22.00 -2.11
#